data_AF-A0A1X4NQA9-F1
#
_entry.id   AF-A0A1X4NQA9-F1
#
_cell.length_a   1.000
_cell.length_b   1.000
_cell.length_c   1.000
_cell.angle_alpha   90.00
_cell.angle_beta   90.00
_cell.angle_gamma   90.00
#
_symmetry.space_group_name_H-M   'P 1'
#
loop_
_entity.id
_entity.type
_entity.pdbx_description
1 polymer ?
#
loop_
_entity_poly.entity_id
_entity_poly.type
_entity_poly.pdbx_seq_one_letter_code
_entity_poly.pdbx_strand_id
1 'polypeptide(L)'
;MTPPKFTTLGCRLNAYETEAMKDLAAQAGLENAVVVNTCAVTAEAVRKARQEIRKLRRDNPNAKLIVTGCAAQTEPETFAKMAEVDAVIGNTEKMTPDTWKGLAADFIGETESVQVNDIMSVTETAQHLIDGFGTRSRAYVQVQNGCDHRCTFCIIPFGRGNSRSVPAGVIVDQIKRLVDKGFNEVVLTGVDLTSWGADLPAQPKLGDLVMRILKLVPDLPRLRISSIDSIEVDENLMQAIASEPRLMPHLHLSLQHGDDLILKRMKRRHLRDDAIRFAEEARRLRPDMTFGADIIAGFPTETEAHFENSLKLVEECNLTWLHVFPYSPREGTPAARMPQVDGRAIKDRAARLRAAGEAAVSRHLTAQQGQTHSVLMEAPDMGRTEQFTEVRFATEQPVGQIVRATIIGQDGHQLVA
;
A
#
# COMPACT_ATOMS: atom_id res chain seq x y z
N MET A 1 0.08 -23.35 26.40
CA MET A 1 -0.26 -23.18 24.98
C MET A 1 0.01 -21.72 24.63
N THR A 2 1.10 -21.45 23.93
CA THR A 2 1.54 -20.07 23.62
C THR A 2 0.97 -19.70 22.24
N PRO A 3 0.15 -18.65 22.11
CA PRO A 3 -0.42 -18.28 20.82
C PRO A 3 0.68 -17.88 19.82
N PRO A 4 0.48 -18.10 18.50
CA PRO A 4 1.43 -17.68 17.49
C PRO A 4 1.70 -16.17 17.52
N LYS A 5 2.95 -15.78 17.29
CA LYS A 5 3.36 -14.38 17.16
C LYS A 5 3.51 -14.05 15.68
N PHE A 6 2.94 -12.92 15.26
CA PHE A 6 3.03 -12.45 13.88
C PHE A 6 3.84 -11.16 13.81
N THR A 7 4.78 -11.12 12.86
CA THR A 7 5.57 -9.93 12.54
C THR A 7 5.33 -9.56 11.09
N THR A 8 4.67 -8.43 10.85
CA THR A 8 4.40 -7.91 9.52
C THR A 8 5.45 -6.92 9.10
N LEU A 9 6.04 -7.13 7.92
CA LEU A 9 6.96 -6.20 7.28
C LEU A 9 6.40 -5.80 5.92
N GLY A 10 6.47 -4.52 5.56
CA GLY A 10 6.10 -4.05 4.24
C GLY A 10 4.84 -3.18 4.20
N CYS A 11 3.92 -3.52 3.29
CA CYS A 11 2.82 -2.66 2.91
C CYS A 11 1.50 -3.00 3.64
N ARG A 12 0.48 -2.17 3.41
CA ARG A 12 -0.88 -2.36 3.95
C ARG A 12 -1.48 -3.72 3.55
N LEU A 13 -1.20 -4.22 2.35
CA LEU A 13 -1.66 -5.55 1.95
C LEU A 13 -1.05 -6.66 2.82
N ASN A 14 0.23 -6.55 3.20
CA ASN A 14 0.82 -7.53 4.12
C ASN A 14 0.16 -7.48 5.51
N ALA A 15 -0.26 -6.29 5.96
CA ALA A 15 -1.01 -6.17 7.22
C ALA A 15 -2.42 -6.77 7.12
N TYR A 16 -3.13 -6.55 6.01
CA TYR A 16 -4.40 -7.24 5.71
C TYR A 16 -4.25 -8.75 5.81
N GLU A 17 -3.30 -9.29 5.04
CA GLU A 17 -3.04 -10.71 4.97
C GLU A 17 -2.62 -11.26 6.35
N THR A 18 -1.93 -10.47 7.18
CA THR A 18 -1.55 -10.90 8.53
C THR A 18 -2.74 -11.09 9.44
N GLU A 19 -3.74 -10.19 9.42
CA GLU A 19 -4.95 -10.39 10.22
C GLU A 19 -5.72 -11.64 9.76
N ALA A 20 -5.83 -11.88 8.45
CA ALA A 20 -6.42 -13.11 7.94
C ALA A 20 -5.64 -14.37 8.35
N MET A 21 -4.30 -14.31 8.32
CA MET A 21 -3.46 -15.41 8.77
C MET A 21 -3.61 -15.72 10.26
N LYS A 22 -3.88 -14.73 11.11
CA LYS A 22 -4.16 -14.97 12.55
C LYS A 22 -5.40 -15.82 12.73
N ASP A 23 -6.48 -15.51 12.01
CA ASP A 23 -7.73 -16.28 12.07
C ASP A 23 -7.54 -17.70 11.55
N LEU A 24 -6.84 -17.86 10.41
CA LEU A 24 -6.54 -19.16 9.83
C LEU A 24 -5.67 -20.02 10.76
N ALA A 25 -4.62 -19.43 11.34
CA ALA A 25 -3.74 -20.13 12.28
C ALA A 25 -4.47 -20.53 13.56
N ALA A 26 -5.34 -19.67 14.09
CA ALA A 26 -6.15 -19.95 15.28
C ALA A 26 -7.16 -21.08 15.00
N GLN A 27 -7.85 -21.06 13.86
CA GLN A 27 -8.78 -22.12 13.45
C GLN A 27 -8.08 -23.47 13.23
N ALA A 28 -6.83 -23.44 12.75
CA ALA A 28 -6.00 -24.62 12.60
C ALA A 28 -5.42 -25.15 13.91
N GLY A 29 -5.53 -24.40 15.03
CA GLY A 29 -4.92 -24.77 16.30
C GLY A 29 -3.39 -24.67 16.30
N LEU A 30 -2.80 -23.82 15.45
CA LEU A 30 -1.35 -23.61 15.44
C LEU A 30 -0.93 -22.92 16.73
N GLU A 31 0.06 -23.47 17.41
CA GLU A 31 0.62 -22.92 18.65
C GLU A 31 2.15 -22.80 18.58
N ASN A 32 2.71 -22.01 19.50
CA ASN A 32 4.15 -21.85 19.70
C ASN A 32 4.90 -21.61 18.37
N ALA A 33 4.36 -20.71 17.54
CA ALA A 33 4.91 -20.37 16.25
C ALA A 33 5.23 -18.87 16.15
N VAL A 34 6.22 -18.52 15.33
CA VAL A 34 6.54 -17.15 14.95
C VAL A 34 6.43 -17.05 13.43
N VAL A 35 5.51 -16.22 12.95
CA VAL A 35 5.26 -16.01 11.52
C VAL A 35 5.79 -14.63 11.11
N VAL A 36 6.69 -14.60 10.13
CA VAL A 36 7.24 -13.35 9.57
C VAL A 36 6.70 -13.15 8.15
N ASN A 37 5.84 -12.15 7.95
CA ASN A 37 5.31 -11.77 6.64
C ASN A 37 6.19 -10.70 5.99
N THR A 38 6.91 -11.08 4.95
CA THR A 38 8.02 -10.32 4.38
C THR A 38 7.64 -9.44 3.18
N CYS A 39 8.47 -8.43 2.91
CA CYS A 39 8.33 -7.52 1.78
C CYS A 39 9.53 -7.64 0.81
N ALA A 40 9.25 -7.62 -0.50
CA ALA A 40 10.25 -7.75 -1.56
C ALA A 40 10.51 -6.45 -2.34
N VAL A 41 9.86 -5.34 -1.99
CA VAL A 41 9.88 -4.09 -2.79
C VAL A 41 11.29 -3.53 -2.95
N THR A 42 12.12 -3.61 -1.89
CA THR A 42 13.51 -3.16 -1.92
C THR A 42 14.44 -4.21 -1.31
N ALA A 43 15.70 -4.21 -1.72
CA ALA A 43 16.71 -5.07 -1.11
C ALA A 43 16.89 -4.79 0.40
N GLU A 44 16.70 -3.53 0.80
CA GLU A 44 16.72 -3.11 2.20
C GLU A 44 15.57 -3.74 3.02
N ALA A 45 14.38 -3.87 2.43
CA ALA A 45 13.26 -4.55 3.09
C ALA A 45 13.57 -6.04 3.33
N VAL A 46 14.15 -6.72 2.34
CA VAL A 46 14.61 -8.11 2.47
C VAL A 46 15.71 -8.25 3.52
N ARG A 47 16.67 -7.32 3.54
CA ARG A 47 17.74 -7.28 4.55
C ARG A 47 17.17 -7.15 5.97
N LYS A 48 16.24 -6.21 6.18
CA LYS A 48 15.55 -6.03 7.47
C LYS A 48 14.78 -7.27 7.88
N ALA A 49 14.08 -7.93 6.96
CA ALA A 49 13.39 -9.18 7.24
C ALA A 49 14.34 -10.28 7.75
N ARG A 50 15.48 -10.47 7.10
CA ARG A 50 16.50 -11.44 7.55
C ARG A 50 17.11 -11.08 8.91
N GLN A 51 17.22 -9.80 9.25
CA GLN A 51 17.70 -9.38 10.56
C GLN A 51 16.65 -9.67 11.65
N GLU A 52 15.39 -9.38 11.36
CA GLU A 52 14.28 -9.63 12.28
C GLU A 52 14.07 -11.12 12.53
N ILE A 53 14.16 -11.98 11.50
CA ILE A 53 14.10 -13.45 11.65
C ILE A 53 15.15 -13.94 12.64
N ARG A 54 16.41 -13.48 12.54
CA ARG A 54 17.48 -13.89 13.46
C ARG A 54 17.22 -13.45 14.88
N LYS A 55 16.67 -12.25 15.06
CA LYS A 55 16.29 -11.74 16.38
C LYS A 55 15.16 -12.58 16.97
N LEU A 56 14.09 -12.81 16.21
CA LEU A 56 12.94 -13.58 16.65
C LEU A 56 13.29 -15.02 17.01
N ARG A 57 14.20 -15.67 16.27
CA ARG A 57 14.71 -17.00 16.63
C ARG A 57 15.44 -16.99 17.98
N ARG A 58 16.28 -15.99 18.26
CA ARG A 58 16.96 -15.86 19.56
C ARG A 58 15.96 -15.64 20.70
N ASP A 59 14.94 -14.82 20.46
CA ASP A 59 13.92 -14.50 21.47
C ASP A 59 12.91 -15.64 21.67
N ASN A 60 12.79 -16.57 20.71
CA ASN A 60 11.83 -17.67 20.72
C ASN A 60 12.50 -18.98 20.22
N PRO A 61 13.47 -19.54 20.95
CA PRO A 61 14.32 -20.65 20.46
C PRO A 61 13.52 -21.91 20.13
N ASN A 62 12.46 -22.19 20.89
CA ASN A 62 11.65 -23.40 20.76
C ASN A 62 10.39 -23.21 19.91
N ALA A 63 10.18 -22.03 19.32
CA ALA A 63 9.00 -21.77 18.50
C ALA A 63 9.25 -22.16 17.04
N LYS A 64 8.22 -22.64 16.34
CA LYS A 64 8.28 -22.89 14.90
C LYS A 64 8.35 -21.56 14.15
N LEU A 65 9.44 -21.26 13.45
CA LEU A 65 9.63 -20.02 12.71
C LEU A 65 9.26 -20.20 11.24
N ILE A 66 8.16 -19.56 10.85
CA ILE A 66 7.57 -19.61 9.52
C ILE A 66 7.80 -18.27 8.82
N VAL A 67 8.35 -18.30 7.61
CA VAL A 67 8.56 -17.10 6.79
C VAL A 67 7.62 -17.14 5.60
N THR A 68 6.91 -16.04 5.35
CA THR A 68 5.99 -15.91 4.21
C THR A 68 6.04 -14.50 3.61
N GLY A 69 5.17 -14.19 2.66
CA GLY A 69 5.05 -12.88 2.00
C GLY A 69 5.82 -12.77 0.69
N CYS A 70 5.87 -11.56 0.13
CA CYS A 70 6.42 -11.35 -1.21
C CYS A 70 7.87 -11.80 -1.33
N ALA A 71 8.73 -11.60 -0.31
CA ALA A 71 10.13 -11.99 -0.43
C ALA A 71 10.31 -13.51 -0.35
N ALA A 72 9.54 -14.17 0.50
CA ALA A 72 9.49 -15.64 0.55
C ALA A 72 9.04 -16.25 -0.78
N GLN A 73 8.12 -15.59 -1.50
CA GLN A 73 7.69 -16.01 -2.82
C GLN A 73 8.75 -15.79 -3.91
N THR A 74 9.41 -14.63 -3.91
CA THR A 74 10.35 -14.28 -4.99
C THR A 74 11.74 -14.88 -4.81
N GLU A 75 12.15 -15.11 -3.56
CA GLU A 75 13.49 -15.58 -3.19
C GLU A 75 13.40 -16.73 -2.14
N PRO A 76 12.65 -17.81 -2.39
CA PRO A 76 12.37 -18.86 -1.39
C PRO A 76 13.66 -19.51 -0.87
N GLU A 77 14.60 -19.80 -1.75
CA GLU A 77 15.92 -20.38 -1.45
C GLU A 77 16.73 -19.53 -0.47
N THR A 78 16.60 -18.20 -0.53
CA THR A 78 17.29 -17.28 0.38
C THR A 78 16.86 -17.50 1.83
N PHE A 79 15.58 -17.79 2.05
CA PHE A 79 15.01 -18.03 3.38
C PHE A 79 15.14 -19.49 3.81
N ALA A 80 14.99 -20.44 2.88
CA ALA A 80 15.15 -21.87 3.15
C ALA A 80 16.57 -22.23 3.64
N LYS A 81 17.59 -21.51 3.17
CA LYS A 81 18.99 -21.68 3.60
C LYS A 81 19.31 -21.04 4.95
N MET A 82 18.37 -20.32 5.57
CA MET A 82 18.57 -19.76 6.90
C MET A 82 18.32 -20.84 7.95
N ALA A 83 19.34 -21.14 8.75
CA ALA A 83 19.22 -22.12 9.86
C ALA A 83 18.15 -21.73 10.89
N GLU A 84 17.75 -20.45 10.92
CA GLU A 84 16.71 -19.95 11.80
C GLU A 84 15.28 -20.25 11.33
N VAL A 85 15.06 -20.70 10.09
CA VAL A 85 13.74 -20.84 9.46
C VAL A 85 13.34 -22.30 9.39
N ASP A 86 12.14 -22.63 9.88
CA ASP A 86 11.61 -24.00 9.85
C ASP A 86 10.71 -24.24 8.63
N ALA A 87 10.02 -23.20 8.15
CA ALA A 87 9.15 -23.29 6.98
C ALA A 87 9.12 -21.97 6.18
N VAL A 88 9.09 -22.09 4.85
CA VAL A 88 8.91 -21.01 3.90
C VAL A 88 7.60 -21.24 3.15
N ILE A 89 6.65 -20.32 3.30
CA ILE A 89 5.30 -20.44 2.74
C ILE A 89 5.10 -19.34 1.69
N GLY A 90 4.65 -19.72 0.51
CA GLY A 90 4.40 -18.82 -0.60
C GLY A 90 3.25 -17.85 -0.34
N ASN A 91 3.13 -16.86 -1.21
CA ASN A 91 2.23 -15.74 -0.98
C ASN A 91 0.75 -16.13 -1.13
N THR A 92 0.46 -17.19 -1.88
CA THR A 92 -0.90 -17.74 -2.03
C THR A 92 -1.20 -18.73 -0.92
N GLU A 93 -0.26 -19.63 -0.64
CA GLU A 93 -0.38 -20.74 0.30
C GLU A 93 -0.70 -20.24 1.71
N LYS A 94 -0.15 -19.09 2.10
CA LYS A 94 -0.43 -18.46 3.40
C LYS A 94 -1.90 -18.09 3.60
N MET A 95 -2.66 -17.95 2.51
CA MET A 95 -4.09 -17.63 2.54
C MET A 95 -4.97 -18.88 2.42
N THR A 96 -4.40 -20.09 2.46
CA THR A 96 -5.14 -21.34 2.38
C THR A 96 -5.24 -22.02 3.75
N PRO A 97 -6.43 -22.44 4.22
CA PRO A 97 -6.58 -23.06 5.54
C PRO A 97 -5.75 -24.33 5.73
N ASP A 98 -5.59 -25.13 4.67
CA ASP A 98 -4.91 -26.42 4.74
C ASP A 98 -3.40 -26.27 4.99
N THR A 99 -2.78 -25.18 4.53
CA THR A 99 -1.39 -24.84 4.90
C THR A 99 -1.23 -24.72 6.41
N TRP A 100 -2.16 -24.03 7.08
CA TRP A 100 -2.11 -23.84 8.53
C TRP A 100 -2.38 -25.13 9.29
N LYS A 101 -3.33 -25.96 8.82
CA LYS A 101 -3.58 -27.30 9.39
C LYS A 101 -2.35 -28.19 9.26
N GLY A 102 -1.69 -28.19 8.10
CA GLY A 102 -0.45 -28.94 7.88
C GLY A 102 0.69 -28.45 8.79
N LEU A 103 0.79 -27.14 9.02
CA LEU A 103 1.78 -26.57 9.92
C LEU A 103 1.53 -26.86 11.40
N ALA A 104 0.26 -26.98 11.80
CA ALA A 104 -0.18 -27.30 13.16
C ALA A 104 -0.15 -28.80 13.48
N ALA A 105 -0.18 -29.66 12.47
CA ALA A 105 -0.16 -31.10 12.68
C ALA A 105 1.24 -31.54 13.16
N ASP A 106 1.30 -32.15 14.35
CA ASP A 106 2.49 -32.72 14.98
C ASP A 106 3.01 -34.00 14.29
N PHE A 107 2.80 -34.16 12.98
CA PHE A 107 3.32 -35.33 12.29
C PHE A 107 4.86 -35.25 12.24
N ILE A 108 5.49 -36.29 12.78
CA ILE A 108 6.90 -36.67 12.65
C ILE A 108 7.21 -37.08 11.18
N GLY A 109 6.51 -36.48 10.22
CA GLY A 109 6.64 -36.66 8.78
C GLY A 109 7.03 -35.32 8.17
N GLU A 110 7.92 -35.37 7.20
CA GLU A 110 8.51 -34.23 6.50
C GLU A 110 7.42 -33.33 5.88
N THR A 111 6.88 -32.35 6.63
CA THR A 111 6.22 -31.22 6.00
C THR A 111 7.28 -30.52 5.16
N GLU A 112 7.07 -30.42 3.85
CA GLU A 112 8.00 -29.69 2.97
C GLU A 112 8.30 -28.32 3.59
N SER A 113 9.59 -28.07 3.83
CA SER A 113 10.07 -26.84 4.45
C SER A 113 9.90 -25.63 3.53
N VAL A 114 9.60 -25.86 2.25
CA VAL A 114 9.32 -24.82 1.25
C VAL A 114 8.03 -25.20 0.51
N GLN A 115 6.96 -24.45 0.76
CA GLN A 115 5.67 -24.59 0.08
C GLN A 115 5.41 -23.31 -0.71
N VAL A 116 5.99 -23.22 -1.91
CA VAL A 116 5.92 -22.03 -2.76
C VAL A 116 5.56 -22.46 -4.18
N ASN A 117 4.31 -22.27 -4.59
CA ASN A 117 3.85 -22.62 -5.94
C ASN A 117 4.08 -21.48 -6.93
N ASP A 118 3.83 -21.76 -8.22
CA ASP A 118 3.86 -20.76 -9.28
C ASP A 118 2.75 -19.72 -9.10
N ILE A 119 3.13 -18.54 -8.60
CA ILE A 119 2.22 -17.41 -8.36
C ILE A 119 1.53 -16.90 -9.64
N MET A 120 2.07 -17.21 -10.82
CA MET A 120 1.51 -16.79 -12.11
C MET A 120 0.30 -17.63 -12.53
N SER A 121 0.15 -18.83 -11.95
CA SER A 121 -0.97 -19.74 -12.21
C SER A 121 -2.25 -19.38 -11.44
N VAL A 122 -2.17 -18.43 -10.50
CA VAL A 122 -3.27 -18.05 -9.61
C VAL A 122 -4.29 -17.19 -10.35
N THR A 123 -5.54 -17.63 -10.38
CA THR A 123 -6.66 -16.96 -11.07
C THR A 123 -7.62 -16.23 -10.14
N GLU A 124 -7.65 -16.57 -8.84
CA GLU A 124 -8.58 -15.98 -7.87
C GLU A 124 -7.86 -15.37 -6.67
N THR A 125 -8.44 -14.32 -6.08
CA THR A 125 -7.99 -13.83 -4.77
C THR A 125 -8.68 -14.64 -3.68
N ALA A 126 -7.93 -15.13 -2.69
CA ALA A 126 -8.48 -15.87 -1.57
C ALA A 126 -9.63 -15.08 -0.92
N GLN A 127 -10.82 -15.67 -0.92
CA GLN A 127 -12.07 -15.03 -0.44
C GLN A 127 -12.18 -15.00 1.08
N HIS A 128 -11.09 -15.26 1.82
CA HIS A 128 -11.05 -15.11 3.27
C HIS A 128 -11.09 -13.62 3.61
N LEU A 129 -12.30 -13.07 3.55
CA LEU A 129 -12.61 -11.71 3.91
C LEU A 129 -12.67 -11.66 5.42
N ILE A 130 -11.56 -11.28 6.04
CA ILE A 130 -11.69 -10.55 7.30
C ILE A 130 -12.56 -9.32 7.03
N ASP A 131 -13.45 -8.97 7.94
CA ASP A 131 -14.37 -7.85 7.70
C ASP A 131 -13.61 -6.55 7.36
N GLY A 132 -12.37 -6.43 7.83
CA GLY A 132 -11.34 -5.50 7.41
C GLY A 132 -10.21 -5.58 8.43
N PHE A 133 -9.11 -4.85 8.21
CA PHE A 133 -8.11 -4.59 9.25
C PHE A 133 -7.85 -3.10 9.37
N GLY A 134 -7.31 -2.68 10.50
CA GLY A 134 -6.91 -1.31 10.73
C GLY A 134 -6.93 -0.93 12.21
N THR A 135 -6.70 0.34 12.49
CA THR A 135 -6.91 0.93 13.81
C THR A 135 -8.41 0.94 14.13
N ARG A 136 -8.80 1.22 15.38
CA ARG A 136 -10.21 1.47 15.76
C ARG A 136 -10.91 2.56 14.92
N SER A 137 -10.19 3.28 14.06
CA SER A 137 -10.68 4.45 13.32
C SER A 137 -10.90 4.24 11.82
N ARG A 138 -10.21 3.30 11.17
CA ARG A 138 -10.24 3.12 9.71
C ARG A 138 -10.15 1.66 9.34
N ALA A 139 -10.97 1.24 8.38
CA ALA A 139 -10.93 -0.10 7.81
C ALA A 139 -10.31 -0.08 6.41
N TYR A 140 -9.40 -1.02 6.15
CA TYR A 140 -8.84 -1.25 4.83
C TYR A 140 -9.54 -2.44 4.17
N VAL A 141 -10.01 -2.24 2.94
CA VAL A 141 -10.67 -3.26 2.13
C VAL A 141 -9.79 -3.57 0.93
N GLN A 142 -9.34 -4.81 0.82
CA GLN A 142 -8.61 -5.26 -0.35
C GLN A 142 -9.61 -5.53 -1.48
N VAL A 143 -9.51 -4.76 -2.57
CA VAL A 143 -10.38 -4.95 -3.74
C VAL A 143 -9.64 -5.57 -4.92
N GLN A 144 -8.30 -5.51 -4.93
CA GLN A 144 -7.46 -5.98 -6.03
C GLN A 144 -6.14 -6.55 -5.50
N ASN A 145 -5.58 -7.56 -6.15
CA ASN A 145 -4.25 -8.12 -5.85
C ASN A 145 -3.49 -8.49 -7.13
N GLY A 146 -2.16 -8.58 -7.03
CA GLY A 146 -1.30 -8.84 -8.18
C GLY A 146 -1.28 -7.67 -9.18
N CYS A 147 -0.59 -7.82 -10.29
CA CYS A 147 -0.52 -6.76 -11.31
C CYS A 147 -0.13 -7.37 -12.66
N ASP A 148 -0.79 -6.96 -13.73
CA ASP A 148 -0.43 -7.37 -15.11
C ASP A 148 0.55 -6.38 -15.76
N HIS A 149 0.68 -5.19 -15.19
CA HIS A 149 1.62 -4.21 -15.68
C HIS A 149 3.07 -4.60 -15.30
N ARG A 150 3.94 -4.63 -16.31
CA ARG A 150 5.33 -5.11 -16.18
C ARG A 150 6.32 -3.95 -16.18
N CYS A 151 6.24 -3.05 -15.19
CA CYS A 151 7.26 -2.01 -15.02
C CYS A 151 8.65 -2.65 -14.94
N THR A 152 9.65 -2.04 -15.57
CA THR A 152 10.98 -2.67 -15.72
C THR A 152 11.74 -2.83 -14.41
N PHE A 153 11.36 -2.11 -13.35
CA PHE A 153 11.95 -2.19 -12.01
C PHE A 153 11.14 -3.03 -11.01
N CYS A 154 9.90 -3.41 -11.36
CA CYS A 154 8.96 -3.93 -10.38
C CYS A 154 9.04 -5.45 -10.25
N ILE A 155 9.33 -5.93 -9.03
CA ILE A 155 9.34 -7.37 -8.72
C ILE A 155 7.95 -7.91 -8.33
N ILE A 156 6.98 -7.03 -8.07
CA ILE A 156 5.67 -7.41 -7.51
C ILE A 156 4.93 -8.48 -8.31
N PRO A 157 4.91 -8.47 -9.66
CA PRO A 157 4.27 -9.54 -10.42
C PRO A 157 4.81 -10.93 -10.07
N PHE A 158 6.09 -11.05 -9.74
CA PHE A 158 6.72 -12.32 -9.35
C PHE A 158 6.48 -12.70 -7.88
N GLY A 159 6.00 -11.77 -7.05
CA GLY A 159 5.65 -12.03 -5.65
C GLY A 159 4.16 -12.16 -5.40
N ARG A 160 3.32 -11.62 -6.28
CA ARG A 160 1.85 -11.55 -6.12
C ARG A 160 1.07 -12.03 -7.34
N GLY A 161 1.71 -12.33 -8.46
CA GLY A 161 1.08 -12.88 -9.66
C GLY A 161 0.33 -11.82 -10.49
N ASN A 162 -0.49 -12.31 -11.42
CA ASN A 162 -1.33 -11.51 -12.31
C ASN A 162 -2.41 -10.72 -11.55
N SER A 163 -2.98 -9.70 -12.20
CA SER A 163 -4.06 -8.91 -11.61
C SER A 163 -5.29 -9.77 -11.35
N ARG A 164 -5.87 -9.62 -10.16
CA ARG A 164 -7.10 -10.29 -9.76
C ARG A 164 -7.97 -9.34 -8.96
N SER A 165 -9.25 -9.28 -9.28
CA SER A 165 -10.21 -8.35 -8.69
C SER A 165 -11.22 -9.08 -7.82
N VAL A 166 -11.61 -8.44 -6.72
CA VAL A 166 -12.75 -8.88 -5.91
C VAL A 166 -14.03 -8.34 -6.56
N PRO A 167 -15.07 -9.16 -6.77
CA PRO A 167 -16.34 -8.68 -7.35
C PRO A 167 -17.00 -7.58 -6.52
N ALA A 168 -17.62 -6.60 -7.19
CA ALA A 168 -18.18 -5.42 -6.53
C ALA A 168 -19.25 -5.75 -5.46
N GLY A 169 -20.06 -6.79 -5.65
CA GLY A 169 -21.07 -7.20 -4.65
C GLY A 169 -20.43 -7.59 -3.32
N VAL A 170 -19.35 -8.37 -3.39
CA VAL A 170 -18.58 -8.83 -2.23
C VAL A 170 -17.96 -7.64 -1.49
N ILE A 171 -17.39 -6.68 -2.23
CA ILE A 171 -16.81 -5.45 -1.68
C ILE A 171 -17.89 -4.63 -0.97
N VAL A 172 -19.04 -4.41 -1.63
CA VAL A 172 -20.15 -3.62 -1.06
C VAL A 172 -20.66 -4.25 0.24
N ASP A 173 -20.85 -5.57 0.28
CA ASP A 173 -21.33 -6.25 1.49
C ASP A 173 -20.31 -6.20 2.62
N GLN A 174 -19.02 -6.28 2.32
CA GLN A 174 -17.95 -6.09 3.32
C GLN A 174 -17.97 -4.66 3.89
N ILE A 175 -18.10 -3.66 3.02
CA ILE A 175 -18.17 -2.25 3.44
C ILE A 175 -19.38 -1.98 4.33
N LYS A 176 -20.55 -2.55 4.01
CA LYS A 176 -21.74 -2.46 4.88
C LYS A 176 -21.45 -2.99 6.28
N ARG A 177 -20.89 -4.19 6.39
CA ARG A 177 -20.53 -4.77 7.70
C ARG A 177 -19.53 -3.91 8.48
N LEU A 178 -18.59 -3.25 7.80
CA LEU A 178 -17.65 -2.32 8.44
C LEU A 178 -18.35 -1.06 8.96
N VAL A 179 -19.26 -0.49 8.18
CA VAL A 179 -20.08 0.66 8.61
C VAL A 179 -20.94 0.27 9.82
N ASP A 180 -21.56 -0.91 9.81
CA ASP A 180 -22.37 -1.43 10.92
C ASP A 180 -21.54 -1.62 12.21
N LYS A 181 -20.24 -1.89 12.08
CA LYS A 181 -19.29 -1.96 13.21
C LYS A 181 -18.82 -0.59 13.70
N GLY A 182 -19.27 0.50 13.08
CA GLY A 182 -18.94 1.88 13.46
C GLY A 182 -17.68 2.44 12.81
N PHE A 183 -17.16 1.84 11.74
CA PHE A 183 -16.04 2.44 11.00
C PHE A 183 -16.48 3.66 10.21
N ASN A 184 -15.84 4.80 10.48
CA ASN A 184 -16.15 6.08 9.84
C ASN A 184 -15.38 6.33 8.53
N GLU A 185 -14.34 5.54 8.25
CA GLU A 185 -13.60 5.62 6.98
C GLU A 185 -13.21 4.23 6.48
N VAL A 186 -13.53 3.97 5.21
CA VAL A 186 -13.08 2.79 4.47
C VAL A 186 -12.06 3.20 3.42
N VAL A 187 -10.95 2.46 3.35
CA VAL A 187 -9.92 2.66 2.33
C VAL A 187 -9.88 1.48 1.39
N LEU A 188 -10.12 1.73 0.11
CA LEU A 188 -9.92 0.74 -0.94
C LEU A 188 -8.43 0.57 -1.20
N THR A 189 -7.98 -0.68 -1.18
CA THR A 189 -6.57 -1.04 -1.34
C THR A 189 -6.40 -2.08 -2.43
N GLY A 190 -5.29 -1.95 -3.16
CA GLY A 190 -4.86 -2.88 -4.19
C GLY A 190 -3.38 -2.72 -4.49
N VAL A 191 -2.83 -3.61 -5.31
CA VAL A 191 -1.46 -3.47 -5.82
C VAL A 191 -1.44 -2.46 -6.97
N ASP A 192 -2.37 -2.61 -7.91
CA ASP A 192 -2.59 -1.73 -9.06
C ASP A 192 -4.10 -1.46 -9.14
N LEU A 193 -4.55 -0.57 -8.25
CA LEU A 193 -5.97 -0.40 -7.93
C LEU A 193 -6.81 0.02 -9.14
N THR A 194 -6.25 0.82 -10.04
CA THR A 194 -6.91 1.26 -11.28
C THR A 194 -7.12 0.13 -12.29
N SER A 195 -6.41 -0.98 -12.15
CA SER A 195 -6.60 -2.18 -12.97
C SER A 195 -7.71 -3.11 -12.43
N TRP A 196 -8.43 -2.70 -11.38
CA TRP A 196 -9.59 -3.44 -10.89
C TRP A 196 -10.66 -3.59 -11.98
N GLY A 197 -11.22 -4.79 -12.08
CA GLY A 197 -12.36 -5.12 -12.92
C GLY A 197 -11.99 -5.65 -14.31
N ALA A 198 -10.74 -5.51 -14.76
CA ALA A 198 -10.29 -6.00 -16.06
C ALA A 198 -10.44 -7.53 -16.24
N ASP A 199 -10.38 -8.30 -15.15
CA ASP A 199 -10.59 -9.75 -15.08
C ASP A 199 -12.04 -10.16 -14.79
N LEU A 200 -12.96 -9.20 -14.59
CA LEU A 200 -14.36 -9.46 -14.28
C LEU A 200 -15.26 -9.42 -15.52
N PRO A 201 -16.44 -10.08 -15.50
CA PRO A 201 -17.44 -9.95 -16.55
C PRO A 201 -17.82 -8.48 -16.80
N ALA A 202 -17.98 -8.11 -18.07
CA ALA A 202 -18.21 -6.74 -18.55
C ALA A 202 -17.05 -5.74 -18.33
N GLN A 203 -15.93 -6.19 -17.75
CA GLN A 203 -14.70 -5.40 -17.57
C GLN A 203 -14.96 -3.99 -17.00
N PRO A 204 -15.69 -3.87 -15.87
CA PRO A 204 -15.97 -2.58 -15.26
C PRO A 204 -14.67 -1.89 -14.82
N LYS A 205 -14.67 -0.57 -14.75
CA LYS A 205 -13.53 0.23 -14.30
C LYS A 205 -13.63 0.59 -12.82
N LEU A 206 -12.54 1.10 -12.25
CA LEU A 206 -12.49 1.50 -10.84
C LEU A 206 -13.56 2.54 -10.47
N GLY A 207 -13.83 3.52 -11.34
CA GLY A 207 -14.88 4.51 -11.13
C GLY A 207 -16.27 3.88 -10.98
N ASP A 208 -16.56 2.80 -11.70
CA ASP A 208 -17.83 2.06 -11.56
C ASP A 208 -17.95 1.45 -10.15
N LEU A 209 -16.86 0.89 -9.62
CA LEU A 209 -16.83 0.37 -8.25
C LEU A 209 -17.08 1.49 -7.23
N VAL A 210 -16.38 2.62 -7.37
CA VAL A 210 -16.50 3.76 -6.46
C VAL A 210 -17.92 4.29 -6.44
N MET A 211 -18.50 4.56 -7.62
CA MET A 211 -19.88 5.03 -7.74
C MET A 211 -20.88 4.02 -7.18
N ARG A 212 -20.66 2.71 -7.41
CA ARG A 212 -21.51 1.65 -6.89
C ARG A 212 -21.46 1.55 -5.37
N ILE A 213 -20.28 1.67 -4.75
CA ILE A 213 -20.13 1.69 -3.28
C ILE A 213 -20.87 2.89 -2.70
N LEU A 214 -20.61 4.08 -3.22
CA LEU A 214 -21.22 5.33 -2.75
C LEU A 214 -22.75 5.35 -2.88
N LYS A 215 -23.28 4.67 -3.91
CA LYS A 215 -24.72 4.48 -4.10
C LYS A 215 -25.33 3.43 -3.17
N LEU A 216 -24.67 2.29 -2.98
CA LEU A 216 -25.24 1.14 -2.26
C LEU A 216 -24.94 1.12 -0.76
N VAL A 217 -24.06 2.01 -0.29
CA VAL A 217 -23.74 2.21 1.12
C VAL A 217 -23.90 3.71 1.45
N PRO A 218 -25.14 4.24 1.50
CA PRO A 218 -25.37 5.67 1.72
C PRO A 218 -24.80 6.17 3.04
N ASP A 219 -24.78 5.33 4.07
CA ASP A 219 -24.32 5.67 5.42
C ASP A 219 -22.80 5.68 5.59
N LEU A 220 -22.02 5.31 4.55
CA LEU A 220 -20.56 5.36 4.59
C LEU A 220 -20.09 6.83 4.69
N PRO A 221 -19.45 7.27 5.79
CA PRO A 221 -19.10 8.68 5.95
C PRO A 221 -17.92 9.09 5.06
N ARG A 222 -16.91 8.23 4.94
CA ARG A 222 -15.70 8.48 4.15
C ARG A 222 -15.26 7.25 3.37
N LEU A 223 -15.06 7.43 2.08
CA LEU A 223 -14.39 6.50 1.19
C LEU A 223 -13.06 7.11 0.75
N ARG A 224 -11.97 6.38 0.95
CA ARG A 224 -10.64 6.78 0.49
C ARG A 224 -10.10 5.72 -0.47
N ILE A 225 -9.31 6.17 -1.42
CA ILE A 225 -8.65 5.34 -2.42
C ILE A 225 -7.15 5.35 -2.10
N SER A 226 -6.50 4.20 -2.18
CA SER A 226 -5.04 4.11 -2.04
C SER A 226 -4.32 4.60 -3.30
N SER A 227 -3.10 4.12 -3.56
CA SER A 227 -2.33 4.48 -4.74
C SER A 227 -3.05 4.12 -6.05
N ILE A 228 -3.02 5.03 -7.01
CA ILE A 228 -3.61 4.88 -8.35
C ILE A 228 -2.58 5.25 -9.45
N ASP A 229 -2.82 4.77 -10.66
CA ASP A 229 -2.17 5.26 -11.87
C ASP A 229 -3.03 6.38 -12.48
N SER A 230 -2.51 7.61 -12.55
CA SER A 230 -3.32 8.80 -12.87
C SER A 230 -3.96 8.73 -14.25
N ILE A 231 -3.30 8.09 -15.22
CA ILE A 231 -3.80 7.99 -16.60
C ILE A 231 -4.96 6.99 -16.76
N GLU A 232 -5.10 6.07 -15.81
CA GLU A 232 -6.16 5.06 -15.83
C GLU A 232 -7.43 5.54 -15.11
N VAL A 233 -7.44 6.77 -14.59
CA VAL A 233 -8.61 7.36 -13.95
C VAL A 233 -9.69 7.58 -15.01
N ASP A 234 -10.78 6.83 -14.88
CA ASP A 234 -11.90 6.88 -15.81
C ASP A 234 -12.89 8.01 -15.50
N GLU A 235 -13.82 8.25 -16.43
CA GLU A 235 -14.83 9.31 -16.36
C GLU A 235 -15.69 9.22 -15.09
N ASN A 236 -16.06 8.02 -14.63
CA ASN A 236 -16.87 7.86 -13.43
C ASN A 236 -16.07 8.20 -12.18
N LEU A 237 -14.76 7.92 -12.15
CA LEU A 237 -13.90 8.34 -11.05
C LEU A 237 -13.68 9.86 -11.06
N MET A 238 -13.51 10.50 -12.22
CA MET A 238 -13.48 11.96 -12.33
C MET A 238 -14.80 12.60 -11.88
N GLN A 239 -15.94 11.99 -12.24
CA GLN A 239 -17.26 12.42 -11.76
C GLN A 239 -17.39 12.28 -10.25
N ALA A 240 -16.92 11.18 -9.66
CA ALA A 240 -16.89 11.00 -8.21
C ALA A 240 -16.03 12.08 -7.53
N ILE A 241 -14.85 12.40 -8.09
CA ILE A 241 -14.00 13.50 -7.61
C ILE A 241 -14.79 14.82 -7.61
N ALA A 242 -15.53 15.12 -8.69
CA ALA A 242 -16.26 16.37 -8.83
C ALA A 242 -17.49 16.49 -7.92
N SER A 243 -18.16 15.38 -7.61
CA SER A 243 -19.53 15.42 -7.07
C SER A 243 -19.75 14.68 -5.74
N GLU A 244 -18.86 13.77 -5.34
CA GLU A 244 -19.06 12.94 -4.15
C GLU A 244 -18.20 13.43 -2.97
N PRO A 245 -18.76 14.16 -1.99
CA PRO A 245 -18.01 14.68 -0.85
C PRO A 245 -17.46 13.56 0.05
N ARG A 246 -18.12 12.39 0.06
CA ARG A 246 -17.69 11.20 0.80
C ARG A 246 -16.42 10.58 0.22
N LEU A 247 -16.13 10.78 -1.06
CA LEU A 247 -14.82 10.44 -1.60
C LEU A 247 -13.80 11.43 -1.04
N MET A 248 -12.75 10.96 -0.39
CA MET A 248 -11.80 11.85 0.28
C MET A 248 -10.91 12.60 -0.73
N PRO A 249 -10.65 13.91 -0.53
CA PRO A 249 -9.91 14.79 -1.44
C PRO A 249 -8.39 14.57 -1.36
N HIS A 250 -7.97 13.31 -1.46
CA HIS A 250 -6.56 12.93 -1.43
C HIS A 250 -6.34 11.71 -2.31
N LEU A 251 -5.48 11.85 -3.31
CA LEU A 251 -5.06 10.75 -4.18
C LEU A 251 -3.55 10.56 -4.11
N HIS A 252 -3.13 9.30 -3.98
CA HIS A 252 -1.71 8.95 -4.04
C HIS A 252 -1.37 8.47 -5.46
N LEU A 253 -0.46 9.15 -6.14
CA LEU A 253 -0.17 8.93 -7.55
C LEU A 253 1.10 8.11 -7.73
N SER A 254 1.00 6.99 -8.45
CA SER A 254 2.16 6.18 -8.84
C SER A 254 2.92 6.81 -10.02
N LEU A 255 3.49 8.00 -9.82
CA LEU A 255 4.17 8.76 -10.90
C LEU A 255 5.52 8.17 -11.27
N GLN A 256 6.28 7.71 -10.27
CA GLN A 256 7.60 7.08 -10.35
C GLN A 256 8.73 8.00 -10.85
N HIS A 257 8.51 8.86 -11.85
CA HIS A 257 9.49 9.83 -12.35
C HIS A 257 8.80 10.99 -13.09
N GLY A 258 9.51 12.11 -13.28
CA GLY A 258 9.00 13.27 -14.03
C GLY A 258 9.58 13.47 -15.42
N ASP A 259 10.23 12.46 -16.00
CA ASP A 259 10.92 12.60 -17.29
C ASP A 259 10.45 11.51 -18.25
N ASP A 260 10.06 11.89 -19.46
CA ASP A 260 9.45 10.99 -20.44
C ASP A 260 10.37 9.86 -20.88
N LEU A 261 11.68 10.11 -21.02
CA LEU A 261 12.62 9.06 -21.40
C LEU A 261 12.76 8.04 -20.28
N ILE A 262 12.83 8.50 -19.03
CA ILE A 262 12.89 7.61 -17.87
C ILE A 262 11.57 6.86 -17.67
N LEU A 263 10.41 7.53 -17.78
CA LEU A 263 9.09 6.91 -17.72
C LEU A 263 8.94 5.81 -18.79
N LYS A 264 9.38 6.07 -20.01
CA LYS A 264 9.40 5.07 -21.09
C LYS A 264 10.32 3.88 -20.76
N ARG A 265 11.51 4.12 -20.21
CA ARG A 265 12.42 3.05 -19.76
C ARG A 265 11.89 2.26 -18.57
N MET A 266 11.14 2.92 -17.68
CA MET A 266 10.38 2.31 -16.60
C MET A 266 9.19 1.48 -17.12
N LYS A 267 8.80 1.69 -18.40
CA LYS A 267 7.61 1.15 -19.05
C LYS A 267 6.32 1.62 -18.38
N ARG A 268 6.24 2.90 -18.01
CA ARG A 268 5.02 3.51 -17.45
C ARG A 268 3.95 3.70 -18.53
N ARG A 269 2.68 3.77 -18.11
CA ARG A 269 1.50 4.02 -18.97
C ARG A 269 1.32 5.49 -19.34
N HIS A 270 2.03 6.38 -18.66
CA HIS A 270 1.87 7.82 -18.73
C HIS A 270 3.19 8.52 -19.08
N LEU A 271 3.07 9.70 -19.67
CA LEU A 271 4.13 10.70 -19.80
C LEU A 271 3.97 11.77 -18.72
N ARG A 272 4.96 12.66 -18.61
CA ARG A 272 4.98 13.77 -17.66
C ARG A 272 3.70 14.61 -17.77
N ASP A 273 3.37 15.06 -18.97
CA ASP A 273 2.25 15.98 -19.18
C ASP A 273 0.88 15.34 -18.93
N ASP A 274 0.77 14.01 -19.02
CA ASP A 274 -0.46 13.29 -18.63
C ASP A 274 -0.74 13.46 -17.14
N ALA A 275 0.30 13.33 -16.30
CA ALA A 275 0.18 13.49 -14.86
C ALA A 275 -0.17 14.93 -14.47
N ILE A 276 0.44 15.92 -15.14
CA ILE A 276 0.16 17.35 -14.91
C ILE A 276 -1.31 17.66 -15.25
N ARG A 277 -1.76 17.27 -16.46
CA ARG A 277 -3.15 17.47 -16.88
C ARG A 277 -4.16 16.86 -15.92
N PHE A 278 -3.88 15.64 -15.46
CA PHE A 278 -4.72 14.96 -14.48
C PHE A 278 -4.81 15.76 -13.17
N ALA A 279 -3.68 16.18 -12.61
CA ALA A 279 -3.64 16.91 -11.35
C ALA A 279 -4.33 18.28 -11.44
N GLU A 280 -4.16 18.98 -12.57
CA GLU A 280 -4.84 20.25 -12.86
C GLU A 280 -6.36 20.06 -12.95
N GLU A 281 -6.82 19.07 -13.72
CA GLU A 281 -8.25 18.81 -13.90
C GLU A 281 -8.92 18.37 -12.61
N ALA A 282 -8.30 17.45 -11.85
CA ALA A 282 -8.82 17.00 -10.57
C ALA A 282 -8.93 18.16 -9.55
N ARG A 283 -7.98 19.11 -9.53
CA ARG A 283 -8.10 20.33 -8.71
C ARG A 283 -9.14 21.30 -9.23
N ARG A 284 -9.28 21.44 -10.55
CA ARG A 284 -10.32 22.29 -11.15
C ARG A 284 -11.71 21.81 -10.75
N LEU A 285 -11.92 20.50 -10.72
CA LEU A 285 -13.17 19.87 -10.27
C LEU A 285 -13.34 19.90 -8.75
N ARG A 286 -12.24 19.76 -8.00
CA ARG A 286 -12.23 19.74 -6.54
C ARG A 286 -11.04 20.54 -5.97
N PRO A 287 -11.23 21.84 -5.68
CA PRO A 287 -10.14 22.74 -5.31
C PRO A 287 -9.35 22.36 -4.05
N ASP A 288 -9.95 21.58 -3.14
CA ASP A 288 -9.31 21.10 -1.91
C ASP A 288 -8.56 19.77 -2.07
N MET A 289 -8.45 19.24 -3.31
CA MET A 289 -7.74 18.00 -3.62
C MET A 289 -6.23 18.13 -3.35
N THR A 290 -5.68 17.18 -2.58
CA THR A 290 -4.24 17.03 -2.39
C THR A 290 -3.71 15.76 -3.07
N PHE A 291 -2.43 15.79 -3.42
CA PHE A 291 -1.77 14.67 -4.08
C PHE A 291 -0.57 14.20 -3.28
N GLY A 292 -0.55 12.90 -3.01
CA GLY A 292 0.69 12.20 -2.71
C GLY A 292 1.30 11.62 -3.98
N ALA A 293 2.58 11.30 -3.97
CA ALA A 293 3.18 10.56 -5.07
C ALA A 293 4.36 9.68 -4.64
N ASP A 294 4.52 8.55 -5.33
CA ASP A 294 5.74 7.76 -5.29
C ASP A 294 6.70 8.25 -6.38
N ILE A 295 7.94 8.58 -6.00
CA ILE A 295 9.00 9.00 -6.93
C ILE A 295 10.27 8.18 -6.66
N ILE A 296 10.84 7.61 -7.72
CA ILE A 296 12.10 6.87 -7.68
C ILE A 296 13.24 7.80 -8.10
N ALA A 297 14.22 7.97 -7.22
CA ALA A 297 15.46 8.68 -7.52
C ALA A 297 16.52 7.70 -8.01
N GLY A 298 17.25 8.06 -9.08
CA GLY A 298 18.40 7.30 -9.54
C GLY A 298 18.03 6.04 -10.33
N PHE A 299 16.92 6.07 -11.07
CA PHE A 299 16.61 4.96 -11.99
C PHE A 299 17.79 4.75 -12.96
N PRO A 300 18.09 3.51 -13.40
CA PRO A 300 19.20 3.27 -14.31
C PRO A 300 19.16 4.21 -15.51
N THR A 301 20.33 4.71 -15.93
CA THR A 301 20.50 5.72 -17.01
C THR A 301 19.95 7.12 -16.75
N GLU A 302 19.49 7.45 -15.54
CA GLU A 302 19.04 8.79 -15.15
C GLU A 302 20.19 9.80 -15.09
N THR A 303 20.07 10.87 -15.88
CA THR A 303 21.00 12.00 -15.90
C THR A 303 20.51 13.10 -14.98
N GLU A 304 21.33 14.13 -14.75
CA GLU A 304 20.91 15.27 -13.93
C GLU A 304 19.73 16.03 -14.54
N ALA A 305 19.71 16.22 -15.87
CA ALA A 305 18.60 16.85 -16.57
C ALA A 305 17.28 16.08 -16.41
N HIS A 306 17.32 14.74 -16.47
CA HIS A 306 16.13 13.92 -16.20
C HIS A 306 15.65 14.10 -14.75
N PHE A 307 16.59 14.13 -13.80
CA PHE A 307 16.27 14.31 -12.39
C PHE A 307 15.65 15.69 -12.10
N GLU A 308 16.17 16.76 -12.72
CA GLU A 308 15.60 18.10 -12.60
C GLU A 308 14.13 18.16 -13.02
N ASN A 309 13.74 17.36 -14.03
CA ASN A 309 12.33 17.23 -14.41
C ASN A 309 11.51 16.60 -13.27
N SER A 310 12.01 15.59 -12.57
CA SER A 310 11.33 15.04 -11.38
C SER A 310 11.15 16.08 -10.26
N LEU A 311 12.11 17.00 -10.05
CA LEU A 311 11.95 18.10 -9.11
C LEU A 311 10.85 19.09 -9.55
N LYS A 312 10.86 19.49 -10.84
CA LYS A 312 9.84 20.39 -11.39
C LYS A 312 8.43 19.81 -11.31
N LEU A 313 8.30 18.49 -11.50
CA LEU A 313 7.02 17.78 -11.42
C LEU A 313 6.35 17.93 -10.05
N VAL A 314 7.13 18.08 -8.97
CA VAL A 314 6.59 18.31 -7.62
C VAL A 314 5.74 19.57 -7.58
N GLU A 315 6.23 20.66 -8.16
CA GLU A 315 5.53 21.95 -8.18
C GLU A 315 4.39 21.96 -9.21
N GLU A 316 4.61 21.46 -10.42
CA GLU A 316 3.61 21.46 -11.50
C GLU A 316 2.39 20.60 -11.16
N CYS A 317 2.59 19.44 -10.53
CA CYS A 317 1.48 18.63 -10.04
C CYS A 317 0.98 19.07 -8.66
N ASN A 318 1.57 20.10 -8.04
CA ASN A 318 1.33 20.52 -6.64
C ASN A 318 1.25 19.32 -5.68
N LEU A 319 2.30 18.50 -5.69
CA LEU A 319 2.40 17.29 -4.88
C LEU A 319 2.71 17.67 -3.44
N THR A 320 1.90 17.20 -2.50
CA THR A 320 2.04 17.45 -1.06
C THR A 320 2.84 16.34 -0.38
N TRP A 321 2.45 15.08 -0.58
CA TRP A 321 3.01 13.95 0.17
C TRP A 321 3.94 13.12 -0.71
N LEU A 322 5.26 13.36 -0.63
CA LEU A 322 6.22 12.61 -1.43
C LEU A 322 6.75 11.37 -0.69
N HIS A 323 6.59 10.21 -1.32
CA HIS A 323 7.33 9.00 -0.97
C HIS A 323 8.51 8.83 -1.94
N VAL A 324 9.69 9.19 -1.47
CA VAL A 324 10.92 9.15 -2.27
C VAL A 324 11.68 7.86 -2.03
N PHE A 325 11.76 7.03 -3.08
CA PHE A 325 12.49 5.77 -3.09
C PHE A 325 13.81 5.91 -3.85
N PRO A 326 14.96 5.70 -3.20
CA PRO A 326 16.19 5.41 -3.94
C PRO A 326 15.98 4.15 -4.77
N TYR A 327 16.38 4.16 -6.04
CA TYR A 327 16.30 2.97 -6.88
C TYR A 327 17.08 1.82 -6.22
N SER A 328 16.43 0.66 -6.12
CA SER A 328 16.98 -0.56 -5.57
C SER A 328 16.92 -1.64 -6.65
N PRO A 329 18.05 -2.08 -7.22
CA PRO A 329 18.03 -3.14 -8.22
C PRO A 329 17.49 -4.43 -7.60
N ARG A 330 16.60 -5.09 -8.34
CA ARG A 330 16.04 -6.40 -7.96
C ARG A 330 16.43 -7.43 -9.01
N GLU A 331 17.01 -8.53 -8.56
CA GLU A 331 17.39 -9.63 -9.43
C GLU A 331 16.17 -10.10 -10.26
N GLY A 332 16.41 -10.47 -11.52
CA GLY A 332 15.35 -10.85 -12.47
C GLY A 332 14.60 -9.69 -13.13
N THR A 333 14.72 -8.45 -12.64
CA THR A 333 14.04 -7.30 -13.27
C THR A 333 14.82 -6.75 -14.48
N PRO A 334 14.14 -6.29 -15.55
CA PRO A 334 14.82 -5.69 -16.70
C PRO A 334 15.72 -4.48 -16.34
N ALA A 335 15.31 -3.62 -15.41
CA ALA A 335 16.06 -2.44 -15.00
C ALA A 335 17.38 -2.79 -14.28
N ALA A 336 17.46 -3.94 -13.60
CA ALA A 336 18.71 -4.38 -12.97
C ALA A 336 19.83 -4.69 -13.99
N ARG A 337 19.49 -4.91 -15.26
CA ARG A 337 20.44 -5.17 -16.35
C ARG A 337 20.87 -3.89 -17.12
N MET A 338 20.26 -2.74 -16.81
CA MET A 338 20.60 -1.47 -17.44
C MET A 338 21.88 -0.86 -16.82
N PRO A 339 22.54 0.11 -17.48
CA PRO A 339 23.63 0.87 -16.86
C PRO A 339 23.17 1.62 -15.62
N GLN A 340 23.76 1.28 -14.46
CA GLN A 340 23.35 1.80 -13.17
C GLN A 340 23.90 3.22 -12.92
N VAL A 341 23.18 4.00 -12.12
CA VAL A 341 23.62 5.32 -11.65
C VAL A 341 24.51 5.15 -10.41
N ASP A 342 25.53 6.00 -10.26
CA ASP A 342 26.40 5.98 -9.08
C ASP A 342 25.60 6.20 -7.78
N GLY A 343 25.89 5.39 -6.77
CA GLY A 343 25.15 5.40 -5.51
C GLY A 343 25.21 6.72 -4.74
N ARG A 344 26.23 7.56 -4.92
CA ARG A 344 26.29 8.90 -4.31
C ARG A 344 25.30 9.84 -5.01
N ALA A 345 25.20 9.78 -6.34
CA ALA A 345 24.21 10.56 -7.09
C ALA A 345 22.78 10.14 -6.72
N ILE A 346 22.49 8.84 -6.57
CA ILE A 346 21.18 8.36 -6.12
C ILE A 346 20.82 8.95 -4.74
N LYS A 347 21.77 8.94 -3.80
CA LYS A 347 21.57 9.48 -2.45
C LYS A 347 21.33 10.99 -2.45
N ASP A 348 22.11 11.76 -3.22
CA ASP A 348 21.95 13.21 -3.37
C ASP A 348 20.55 13.55 -3.93
N ARG A 349 20.18 12.91 -5.03
CA ARG A 349 18.89 13.11 -5.69
C ARG A 349 17.71 12.77 -4.79
N ALA A 350 17.80 11.66 -4.07
CA ALA A 350 16.78 11.29 -3.09
C ALA A 350 16.68 12.31 -1.95
N ALA A 351 17.79 12.90 -1.50
CA ALA A 351 17.78 13.95 -0.48
C ALA A 351 17.12 15.23 -1.00
N ARG A 352 17.44 15.66 -2.22
CA ARG A 352 16.85 16.85 -2.87
C ARG A 352 15.34 16.71 -3.11
N LEU A 353 14.86 15.53 -3.52
CA LEU A 353 13.42 15.27 -3.63
C LEU A 353 12.72 15.27 -2.27
N ARG A 354 13.35 14.75 -1.21
CA ARG A 354 12.78 14.82 0.14
C ARG A 354 12.67 16.25 0.63
N ALA A 355 13.71 17.07 0.42
CA ALA A 355 13.68 18.49 0.76
C ALA A 355 12.57 19.24 -0.01
N ALA A 356 12.36 18.92 -1.30
CA ALA A 356 11.25 19.47 -2.06
C ALA A 356 9.89 19.04 -1.49
N GLY A 357 9.75 17.78 -1.07
CA GLY A 357 8.54 17.27 -0.39
C GLY A 357 8.30 17.95 0.95
N GLU A 358 9.33 18.14 1.78
CA GLU A 358 9.24 18.85 3.06
C GLU A 358 8.78 20.31 2.86
N ALA A 359 9.30 20.99 1.84
CA ALA A 359 8.86 22.33 1.48
C ALA A 359 7.39 22.35 1.03
N ALA A 360 6.95 21.37 0.24
CA ALA A 360 5.56 21.24 -0.19
C ALA A 360 4.60 20.97 0.98
N VAL A 361 4.97 20.08 1.92
CA VAL A 361 4.23 19.86 3.17
C VAL A 361 4.12 21.15 3.97
N SER A 362 5.23 21.88 4.16
CA SER A 362 5.22 23.15 4.91
C SER A 362 4.26 24.18 4.32
N ARG A 363 4.24 24.32 2.99
CA ARG A 363 3.28 25.20 2.29
C ARG A 363 1.84 24.76 2.50
N HIS A 364 1.58 23.45 2.40
CA HIS A 364 0.26 22.89 2.65
C HIS A 364 -0.22 23.15 4.07
N LEU A 365 0.60 22.85 5.09
CA LEU A 365 0.26 23.06 6.50
C LEU A 365 -0.01 24.55 6.80
N THR A 366 0.84 25.44 6.29
CA THR A 366 0.66 26.89 6.43
C THR A 366 -0.68 27.33 5.84
N ALA A 367 -1.06 26.79 4.68
CA ALA A 367 -2.35 27.11 4.05
C ALA A 367 -3.56 26.63 4.86
N GLN A 368 -3.42 25.60 5.71
CA GLN A 368 -4.53 25.09 6.53
C GLN A 368 -4.77 25.89 7.82
N GLN A 369 -3.86 26.78 8.22
CA GLN A 369 -4.04 27.56 9.45
C GLN A 369 -5.26 28.48 9.36
N GLY A 370 -6.07 28.50 10.43
CA GLY A 370 -7.36 29.21 10.48
C GLY A 370 -8.52 28.49 9.79
N GLN A 371 -8.26 27.39 9.05
CA GLN A 371 -9.33 26.60 8.44
C GLN A 371 -9.97 25.64 9.45
N THR A 372 -11.22 25.26 9.20
CA THR A 372 -11.94 24.26 10.00
C THR A 372 -12.07 22.97 9.21
N HIS A 373 -11.53 21.88 9.74
CA HIS A 373 -11.57 20.56 9.11
C HIS A 373 -12.44 19.58 9.90
N SER A 374 -12.95 18.59 9.17
CA SER A 374 -13.45 17.36 9.75
C SER A 374 -12.26 16.40 9.93
N VAL A 375 -11.95 16.03 11.17
CA VAL A 375 -10.78 15.23 11.53
C VAL A 375 -11.22 13.87 12.04
N LEU A 376 -10.75 12.79 11.41
CA LEU A 376 -10.95 11.42 11.90
C LEU A 376 -9.87 11.10 12.94
N MET A 377 -10.28 10.85 14.19
CA MET A 377 -9.36 10.56 15.30
C MET A 377 -8.79 9.15 15.20
N GLU A 378 -7.46 9.01 15.22
CA GLU A 378 -6.74 7.74 15.15
C GLU A 378 -6.12 7.34 16.49
N ALA A 379 -5.82 8.32 17.33
CA ALA A 379 -5.38 8.21 18.71
C ALA A 379 -6.06 9.30 19.55
N PRO A 380 -6.01 9.25 20.90
CA PRO A 380 -6.67 10.26 21.74
C PRO A 380 -6.25 11.70 21.42
N ASP A 381 -4.98 11.92 21.08
CA ASP A 381 -4.38 13.23 20.82
C ASP A 381 -4.08 13.49 19.34
N MET A 382 -4.43 12.58 18.43
CA MET A 382 -4.06 12.67 17.02
C MET A 382 -5.13 12.13 16.07
N GLY A 383 -5.43 12.91 15.03
CA GLY A 383 -6.32 12.51 13.94
C GLY A 383 -5.83 13.00 12.57
N ARG A 384 -6.59 12.71 11.52
CA ARG A 384 -6.31 13.17 10.15
C ARG A 384 -7.49 13.88 9.51
N THR A 385 -7.19 14.96 8.78
CA THR A 385 -8.15 15.68 7.93
C THR A 385 -8.59 14.83 6.74
N GLU A 386 -9.55 15.33 5.97
CA GLU A 386 -10.02 14.72 4.72
C GLU A 386 -8.86 14.59 3.70
N GLN A 387 -7.98 15.60 3.62
CA GLN A 387 -6.75 15.66 2.83
C GLN A 387 -5.59 14.80 3.38
N PHE A 388 -5.86 14.00 4.42
CA PHE A 388 -4.91 13.10 5.07
C PHE A 388 -3.80 13.81 5.88
N THR A 389 -3.99 15.09 6.21
CA THR A 389 -3.06 15.85 7.04
C THR A 389 -3.22 15.49 8.50
N GLU A 390 -2.12 15.25 9.20
CA GLU A 390 -2.14 14.97 10.64
C GLU A 390 -2.44 16.22 11.46
N VAL A 391 -3.28 16.04 12.48
CA VAL A 391 -3.71 17.07 13.42
C VAL A 391 -3.50 16.55 14.83
N ARG A 392 -2.74 17.28 15.65
CA ARG A 392 -2.63 17.06 17.08
C ARG A 392 -3.64 17.90 17.84
N PHE A 393 -4.17 17.34 18.92
CA PHE A 393 -5.11 18.00 19.81
C PHE A 393 -4.49 18.19 21.17
N ALA A 394 -4.70 19.37 21.77
CA ALA A 394 -4.28 19.62 23.15
C ALA A 394 -5.14 18.86 24.18
N THR A 395 -6.39 18.53 23.81
CA THR A 395 -7.32 17.77 24.65
C THR A 395 -7.72 16.49 23.95
N GLU A 396 -7.69 15.36 24.67
CA GLU A 396 -8.06 14.06 24.13
C GLU A 396 -9.46 14.08 23.50
N GLN A 397 -9.58 13.42 22.35
CA GLN A 397 -10.81 13.26 21.61
C GLN A 397 -11.21 11.77 21.53
N PRO A 398 -12.49 11.46 21.32
CA PRO A 398 -12.94 10.08 21.14
C PRO A 398 -12.28 9.42 19.91
N VAL A 399 -11.48 8.37 20.14
CA VAL A 399 -10.82 7.60 19.06
C VAL A 399 -11.86 6.97 18.13
N GLY A 400 -11.62 7.08 16.83
CA GLY A 400 -12.49 6.55 15.78
C GLY A 400 -13.64 7.45 15.38
N GLN A 401 -13.86 8.57 16.08
CA GLN A 401 -14.89 9.55 15.72
C GLN A 401 -14.35 10.62 14.76
N ILE A 402 -15.26 11.26 14.03
CA ILE A 402 -14.97 12.46 13.25
C ILE A 402 -15.34 13.68 14.08
N VAL A 403 -14.35 14.53 14.36
CA VAL A 403 -14.53 15.78 15.11
C VAL A 403 -14.33 16.98 14.18
N ARG A 404 -15.02 18.09 14.43
CA ARG A 404 -14.75 19.35 13.73
C ARG A 404 -13.79 20.19 14.56
N ALA A 405 -12.70 20.65 13.94
CA ALA A 405 -11.67 21.39 14.63
C ALA A 405 -11.12 22.53 13.75
N THR A 406 -10.88 23.69 14.35
CA THR A 406 -10.22 24.83 13.70
C THR A 406 -8.73 24.75 13.96
N ILE A 407 -7.93 24.82 12.91
CA ILE A 407 -6.49 24.73 12.99
C ILE A 407 -5.94 26.06 13.51
N ILE A 408 -5.25 26.03 14.64
CA ILE A 408 -4.70 27.21 15.30
C ILE A 408 -3.20 27.42 15.01
N GLY A 409 -2.53 26.41 14.47
CA GLY A 409 -1.11 26.46 14.14
C GLY A 409 -0.59 25.13 13.62
N GLN A 410 0.74 24.97 13.68
CA GLN A 410 1.43 23.76 13.30
C GLN A 410 2.64 23.51 14.22
N ASP A 411 2.98 22.24 14.45
CA ASP A 411 4.18 21.80 15.13
C ASP A 411 4.93 20.79 14.24
N GLY A 412 6.12 21.18 13.78
CA GLY A 412 6.88 20.41 12.80
C GLY A 412 6.07 20.12 11.52
N HIS A 413 5.73 18.84 11.32
CA HIS A 413 4.99 18.36 10.15
C HIS A 413 3.51 18.09 10.41
N GLN A 414 2.96 18.60 11.52
CA GLN A 414 1.59 18.33 11.94
C GLN A 414 0.86 19.62 12.26
N LEU A 415 -0.44 19.65 11.99
CA LEU A 415 -1.32 20.74 12.41
C LEU A 415 -1.64 20.64 13.90
N VAL A 416 -2.01 21.75 14.52
CA VAL A 416 -2.47 21.81 15.90
C VAL A 416 -3.87 22.41 15.94
N ALA A 417 -4.77 21.77 16.69
CA ALA A 417 -6.15 22.20 16.90
C ALA A 417 -6.55 22.23 18.38
#